data_AF-A0A7C4K1L2-F1
#
_entry.id   AF-A0A7C4K1L2-F1
#
_cell.length_a   1.000
_cell.length_b   1.000
_cell.length_c   1.000
_cell.angle_alpha   90.00
_cell.angle_beta   90.00
_cell.angle_gamma   90.00
#
_symmetry.space_group_name_H-M   'P 1'
#
loop_
_entity.id
_entity.type
_entity.pdbx_description
1 polymer ?
#
loop_
_entity_poly.entity_id
_entity_poly.type
_entity_poly.pdbx_seq_one_letter_code
_entity_poly.pdbx_strand_id
1 'polypeptide(L)'
;MRFYGIPSEDRALEILENIPEGVWIFRDNSSQTKLTSQQVKEELRKIILTIKSWKEKDKYIPQATAFLFVHTPSEPKHFKIYDLSSLGCGINLSPPRWE
;
A
#
# COMPACT_ATOMS: atom_id res chain seq x y z
N MET A 1 16.79 -1.87 1.63
CA MET A 1 15.72 -1.07 1.01
C MET A 1 15.04 -0.25 2.10
N ARG A 2 14.77 1.05 1.88
CA ARG A 2 14.09 1.92 2.86
C ARG A 2 12.66 2.15 2.40
N PHE A 3 11.71 1.91 3.30
CA PHE A 3 10.30 2.24 3.11
C PHE A 3 9.98 3.54 3.85
N TYR A 4 9.19 4.41 3.23
CA TYR A 4 8.73 5.65 3.84
C TYR A 4 7.25 5.52 4.18
N GLY A 5 6.91 5.75 5.45
CA GLY A 5 5.53 5.78 5.90
C GLY A 5 4.82 7.00 5.32
N ILE A 6 3.64 6.77 4.73
CA ILE A 6 2.77 7.81 4.21
C ILE A 6 1.66 8.02 5.25
N PRO A 7 1.71 9.12 6.02
CA PRO A 7 0.71 9.37 7.07
C PRO A 7 -0.62 9.89 6.51
N SER A 8 -0.61 10.47 5.30
CA SER A 8 -1.78 11.06 4.64
C SER A 8 -2.25 10.18 3.49
N GLU A 9 -3.52 9.76 3.55
CA GLU A 9 -4.15 8.98 2.48
C GLU A 9 -4.23 9.76 1.17
N ASP A 10 -4.40 11.08 1.22
CA ASP A 10 -4.41 11.92 0.02
C ASP A 10 -3.03 11.90 -0.66
N ARG A 11 -1.93 11.94 0.11
CA ARG A 11 -0.58 11.75 -0.44
C ARG A 11 -0.37 10.34 -1.01
N ALA A 12 -0.97 9.31 -0.42
CA ALA A 12 -0.91 7.96 -0.95
C ALA A 12 -1.64 7.84 -2.31
N LEU A 13 -2.76 8.55 -2.48
CA LEU A 13 -3.47 8.63 -3.76
C LEU A 13 -2.64 9.35 -4.83
N GLU A 14 -1.92 10.44 -4.49
CA GLU A 14 -1.02 11.11 -5.43
C GLU A 14 0.12 10.20 -5.92
N ILE A 15 0.69 9.41 -5.01
CA ILE A 15 1.77 8.47 -5.33
C ILE A 15 1.23 7.33 -6.22
N LEU A 16 -0.02 6.93 -6.02
CA LEU A 16 -0.67 5.88 -6.79
C LEU A 16 -0.79 6.23 -8.28
N GLU A 17 -1.01 7.50 -8.61
CA GLU A 17 -1.11 7.94 -10.01
C GLU A 17 0.19 7.72 -10.79
N ASN A 18 1.32 7.77 -10.09
CA ASN A 18 2.67 7.70 -10.65
C ASN A 18 3.31 6.30 -10.55
N ILE A 19 2.52 5.24 -10.31
CA ILE A 19 3.09 3.89 -10.30
C ILE A 19 3.56 3.49 -11.71
N PRO A 20 4.72 2.83 -11.82
CA PRO A 20 5.22 2.36 -13.11
C PRO A 20 4.32 1.28 -13.71
N GLU A 21 4.20 1.32 -15.04
CA GLU A 21 3.57 0.26 -15.82
C GLU A 21 4.31 -1.08 -15.69
N GLY A 22 3.57 -2.17 -15.81
CA GLY A 22 4.09 -3.53 -15.70
C GLY A 22 3.22 -4.49 -14.89
N VAL A 23 3.80 -5.64 -14.60
CA VAL A 23 3.18 -6.70 -13.78
C VAL A 23 3.57 -6.52 -12.34
N TRP A 24 2.56 -6.37 -11.51
CA TRP A 24 2.67 -6.24 -10.08
C TRP A 24 2.29 -7.54 -9.39
N ILE A 25 2.85 -7.76 -8.20
CA ILE A 25 2.53 -8.93 -7.39
C ILE A 25 1.79 -8.46 -6.15
N PHE A 26 0.54 -8.87 -6.05
CA PHE A 26 -0.23 -8.79 -4.82
C PHE A 26 0.02 -10.04 -3.98
N ARG A 27 0.46 -9.85 -2.73
CA ARG A 27 0.62 -10.93 -1.76
C ARG A 27 -0.26 -10.63 -0.56
N ASP A 28 -1.14 -11.56 -0.22
CA ASP A 28 -1.91 -11.51 1.01
C ASP A 28 -1.78 -12.85 1.73
N ASN A 29 -1.20 -12.81 2.94
CA ASN A 29 -0.89 -13.95 3.81
C ASN A 29 -0.16 -15.12 3.12
N SER A 30 -0.90 -15.95 2.38
CA SER A 30 -0.43 -17.16 1.70
C SER A 30 -0.69 -17.16 0.19
N SER A 31 -1.42 -16.16 -0.32
CA SER A 31 -1.80 -16.05 -1.72
C SER A 31 -0.91 -15.07 -2.46
N GLN A 32 -0.60 -15.39 -3.71
CA GLN A 32 0.14 -14.51 -4.60
C GLN A 32 -0.62 -14.37 -5.92
N THR A 33 -1.04 -13.16 -6.23
CA THR A 33 -1.77 -12.82 -7.47
C THR A 33 -0.95 -11.85 -8.30
N LYS A 34 -0.82 -12.12 -9.60
CA LYS A 34 -0.23 -11.17 -10.54
C LYS A 34 -1.32 -10.23 -11.03
N LEU A 35 -1.05 -8.94 -10.95
CA LEU A 35 -1.98 -7.88 -11.35
C LEU A 35 -1.32 -6.98 -12.39
N THR A 36 -2.11 -6.42 -13.29
CA THR A 36 -1.67 -5.32 -14.16
C THR A 36 -1.59 -4.02 -13.35
N SER A 37 -0.91 -3.01 -13.91
CA SER A 37 -0.79 -1.71 -13.25
C SER A 37 -2.14 -1.05 -13.02
N GLN A 38 -3.10 -1.20 -13.94
CA GLN A 38 -4.46 -0.70 -13.76
C GLN A 38 -5.21 -1.43 -12.63
N GLN A 39 -5.10 -2.76 -12.56
CA GLN A 39 -5.70 -3.54 -11.48
C GLN A 39 -5.10 -3.17 -10.11
N VAL A 40 -3.78 -2.93 -10.06
CA VAL A 40 -3.13 -2.46 -8.82
C VAL A 40 -3.58 -1.07 -8.44
N LYS A 41 -3.75 -0.14 -9.40
CA LYS A 41 -4.32 1.18 -9.12
C LYS A 41 -5.70 1.05 -8.45
N GLU A 42 -6.57 0.21 -8.99
CA GLU A 42 -7.90 0.02 -8.43
C GLU A 42 -7.86 -0.61 -7.03
N GLU A 43 -7.08 -1.66 -6.83
CA GLU A 43 -6.97 -2.35 -5.54
C GLU A 43 -6.33 -1.45 -4.46
N LEU A 44 -5.21 -0.78 -4.77
CA LEU A 44 -4.59 0.16 -3.83
C LEU A 44 -5.51 1.34 -3.51
N ARG A 45 -6.26 1.85 -4.48
CA ARG A 45 -7.24 2.92 -4.24
C ARG A 45 -8.31 2.46 -3.25
N LYS A 46 -8.86 1.25 -3.41
CA LYS A 46 -9.82 0.68 -2.46
C LYS A 46 -9.21 0.61 -1.05
N ILE A 47 -8.01 0.08 -0.93
CA ILE A 47 -7.31 -0.05 0.37
C ILE A 47 -7.06 1.31 1.03
N ILE A 48 -6.60 2.32 0.27
CA ILE A 48 -6.38 3.68 0.79
C ILE A 48 -7.68 4.28 1.32
N LEU A 49 -8.78 4.14 0.57
CA LEU A 49 -10.09 4.63 1.00
C LEU A 49 -10.63 3.88 2.23
N THR A 50 -10.36 2.58 2.33
CA THR A 50 -10.67 1.79 3.53
C THR A 50 -9.91 2.31 4.75
N ILE A 51 -8.61 2.57 4.62
CA ILE A 51 -7.77 3.14 5.70
C ILE A 51 -8.28 4.52 6.11
N LYS A 52 -8.62 5.38 5.13
CA LYS A 52 -9.22 6.70 5.39
C LYS A 52 -10.50 6.56 6.22
N SER A 53 -11.38 5.63 5.83
CA SER A 53 -12.61 5.37 6.57
C SER A 53 -12.37 4.84 7.98
N TRP A 54 -11.31 4.06 8.23
CA TRP A 54 -10.98 3.62 9.59
C TRP A 54 -10.60 4.79 10.48
N LYS A 55 -9.71 5.68 9.99
CA LYS A 55 -9.30 6.89 10.70
C LYS A 55 -10.45 7.86 10.96
N GLU A 56 -11.41 7.95 10.04
CA GLU A 56 -12.59 8.82 10.20
C GLU A 56 -13.61 8.26 11.20
N LYS A 57 -13.80 6.94 11.25
CA LYS A 57 -14.81 6.29 12.09
C LYS A 57 -14.31 5.95 13.49
N ASP A 58 -13.03 5.61 13.62
CA ASP A 58 -12.43 5.22 14.89
C ASP A 58 -11.60 6.36 15.49
N LYS A 59 -12.18 7.01 16.51
CA LYS A 59 -11.53 8.09 17.26
C LYS A 59 -10.25 7.66 17.99
N TYR A 60 -10.02 6.36 18.16
CA TYR A 60 -8.83 5.83 18.82
C TYR A 60 -7.64 5.64 17.88
N ILE A 61 -7.84 5.80 16.57
CA ILE A 61 -6.74 5.77 15.59
C ILE A 61 -6.22 7.19 15.39
N PRO A 62 -4.98 7.51 15.79
CA PRO A 62 -4.41 8.82 15.51
C PRO A 62 -4.33 9.07 14.01
N GLN A 63 -4.71 10.27 13.55
CA GLN A 63 -4.67 10.64 12.13
C GLN A 63 -3.27 10.51 11.52
N ALA A 64 -2.23 10.74 12.33
CA ALA A 64 -0.82 10.62 11.92
C ALA A 64 -0.34 9.17 11.76
N THR A 65 -1.17 8.15 12.07
CA THR A 65 -0.79 6.75 11.96
C THR A 65 -0.57 6.39 10.48
N ALA A 66 0.63 5.93 10.14
CA ALA A 66 0.96 5.46 8.80
C ALA A 66 0.61 3.97 8.67
N PHE A 67 -0.38 3.67 7.83
CA PHE A 67 -0.71 2.28 7.44
C PHE A 67 -0.08 1.91 6.09
N LEU A 68 0.20 2.90 5.25
CA LEU A 68 0.82 2.71 3.95
C LEU A 68 2.28 3.11 4.00
N PHE A 69 3.13 2.28 3.44
CA PHE A 69 4.54 2.51 3.28
C PHE A 69 4.91 2.30 1.83
N VAL A 70 5.70 3.18 1.26
CA VAL A 70 6.12 3.08 -0.14
C VAL A 70 7.64 3.01 -0.24
N HIS A 71 8.12 2.20 -1.16
CA HIS A 71 9.52 2.26 -1.58
C HIS A 71 9.74 3.57 -2.33
N THR A 72 10.50 4.49 -1.72
CA THR A 72 10.89 5.79 -2.29
C THR A 72 9.75 6.53 -3.02
N PRO A 73 9.10 7.53 -2.42
CA PRO A 73 7.91 8.17 -2.99
C PRO A 73 8.04 8.70 -4.43
N SER A 74 9.25 9.05 -4.88
CA SER A 74 9.53 9.47 -6.25
C SER A 74 9.58 8.33 -7.27
N GLU A 75 9.74 7.09 -6.81
CA GLU A 75 9.78 5.89 -7.65
C GLU A 75 9.09 4.72 -6.92
N PRO A 76 7.75 4.77 -6.82
CA PRO A 76 6.97 3.85 -6.01
C PRO A 76 6.94 2.46 -6.66
N LYS A 77 7.96 1.66 -6.39
CA LYS A 77 8.11 0.28 -6.90
C LYS A 77 7.43 -0.76 -6.02
N HIS A 78 7.31 -0.47 -4.72
CA HIS A 78 6.72 -1.36 -3.72
C HIS A 78 5.83 -0.59 -2.77
N PHE A 79 4.73 -1.21 -2.38
CA PHE A 79 3.89 -0.76 -1.29
C PHE A 79 3.91 -1.82 -0.20
N LYS A 80 3.92 -1.38 1.05
CA LYS A 80 3.74 -2.23 2.21
C LYS A 80 2.59 -1.64 2.99
N ILE A 81 1.56 -2.43 3.22
CA ILE A 81 0.33 -1.95 3.84
C ILE A 81 0.08 -2.77 5.09
N TYR A 82 -0.28 -2.09 6.16
CA TYR A 82 -0.70 -2.69 7.39
C TYR A 82 -2.21 -2.46 7.52
N ASP A 83 -2.95 -3.48 7.92
CA ASP A 83 -4.32 -3.32 8.37
C ASP A 83 -4.36 -3.18 9.90
N LEU A 84 -5.57 -3.09 10.47
CA LEU A 84 -5.76 -3.04 11.92
C LEU A 84 -5.44 -4.37 12.63
N SER A 85 -5.48 -5.50 11.90
CA SER A 85 -5.01 -6.80 12.41
C SER A 85 -3.47 -6.88 12.42
N SER A 86 -2.81 -6.02 11.64
CA SER A 86 -1.38 -5.97 11.38
C SER A 86 -0.57 -5.20 12.43
N LEU A 87 -1.20 -4.78 13.53
CA LEU A 87 -0.44 -4.63 14.80
C LEU A 87 0.21 -5.97 15.22
N GLY A 88 -0.07 -7.09 14.51
CA GLY A 88 0.66 -8.36 14.58
C GLY A 88 1.23 -8.98 13.27
N CYS A 89 0.81 -8.64 12.04
CA CYS A 89 1.26 -9.34 10.81
C CYS A 89 1.30 -8.44 9.56
N GLY A 90 2.46 -8.26 8.91
CA GLY A 90 2.62 -7.35 7.77
C GLY A 90 2.39 -7.97 6.39
N ILE A 91 1.64 -7.28 5.53
CA ILE A 91 1.48 -7.59 4.10
C ILE A 91 2.73 -7.07 3.36
N ASN A 92 3.39 -7.91 2.57
CA ASN A 92 4.68 -7.60 1.93
C ASN A 92 4.57 -7.75 0.40
N LEU A 93 4.42 -6.64 -0.33
CA LEU A 93 4.40 -6.63 -1.80
C LEU A 93 5.84 -6.51 -2.31
N SER A 94 6.40 -7.61 -2.80
CA SER A 94 7.74 -7.65 -3.41
C SER A 94 7.62 -7.86 -4.92
N PRO A 95 8.51 -7.26 -5.73
CA PRO A 95 8.52 -7.53 -7.16
C PRO A 95 9.20 -8.89 -7.40
N PRO A 96 8.91 -9.59 -8.50
CA PRO A 96 9.69 -10.75 -8.89
C PRO A 96 11.10 -10.27 -9.27
N ARG A 97 12.13 -10.81 -8.62
CA ARG A 97 13.51 -10.72 -9.10
C ARG A 97 13.67 -11.76 -10.21
N TRP A 98 14.06 -11.33 -11.40
CA TRP A 98 14.60 -12.23 -12.42
C TRP A 98 16.07 -12.45 -12.07
N GLU A 99 16.49 -13.71 -11.93
CA GLU A 99 17.87 -14.15 -12.18
C GLU A 99 18.05 -14.41 -13.68
#